data_AF-A0A8R2NRD9-F1
#
_entry.id   AF-A0A8R2NRD9-F1
#
_cell.length_a   1.000
_cell.length_b   1.000
_cell.length_c   1.000
_cell.angle_alpha   90.00
_cell.angle_beta   90.00
_cell.angle_gamma   90.00
#
_symmetry.space_group_name_H-M   'P 1'
#
loop_
_entity.id
_entity.type
_entity.pdbx_description
1 polymer ?
#
loop_
_entity_poly.entity_id
_entity_poly.type
_entity_poly.pdbx_seq_one_letter_code
_entity_poly.pdbx_strand_id
1 'polypeptide(L)'
;MAIYDDNLSDKMGALSVDDHWIELGLDDYIQTQLKKIKNDFESVFSWDIHKSSEFNQNLYLNITDRIQENLSMIIDEIDENEFNFYRFYLQLIVIHEDYTSKRYKESYVGIETIVKFMETCTFDESNKQNFNVYHHIAQATNAYISLTLKIDSENLLNDVKPAKNFNDTEKAAICAVKARIFMEYPPKGNNIALELTERALALHYLPEWLLIWLKAKKVVRHDNAPYTIPGDEEINAALYLYKTQTKPKFLIHAYQLFKEAGYINNVNKNYGQSKYFFDYSYKIAK
;
A
#
# COMPACT_ATOMS: atom_id res chain seq x y z
N MET A 1 -1.37 7.06 28.49
CA MET A 1 0.01 7.42 28.10
C MET A 1 0.73 6.10 27.86
N ALA A 2 0.61 5.58 26.63
CA ALA A 2 1.21 4.31 26.26
C ALA A 2 2.64 4.60 25.78
N ILE A 3 3.61 3.98 26.42
CA ILE A 3 5.00 3.96 25.98
C ILE A 3 4.99 3.07 24.73
N TYR A 4 5.08 3.69 23.55
CA TYR A 4 5.18 2.99 22.29
C TYR A 4 6.58 2.37 22.19
N ASP A 5 6.60 1.04 22.09
CA ASP A 5 7.81 0.25 21.98
C ASP A 5 8.37 0.41 20.55
N ASP A 6 9.56 0.99 20.44
CA ASP A 6 10.28 1.36 19.20
C ASP A 6 10.83 0.13 18.42
N ASN A 7 10.27 -1.06 18.69
CA ASN A 7 10.87 -2.36 18.38
C ASN A 7 10.41 -3.00 17.06
N LEU A 8 9.62 -2.30 16.23
CA LEU A 8 9.21 -2.84 14.92
C LEU A 8 10.33 -2.75 13.87
N SER A 9 11.26 -1.81 14.03
CA SER A 9 12.45 -1.70 13.16
C SER A 9 13.40 -2.90 13.33
N ASP A 10 13.57 -3.37 14.56
CA ASP A 10 14.57 -4.38 14.89
C ASP A 10 14.07 -5.83 14.73
N LYS A 11 12.75 -6.06 14.67
CA LYS A 11 12.18 -7.41 14.47
C LYS A 11 12.17 -7.90 13.03
N MET A 12 12.53 -7.07 12.05
CA MET A 12 12.70 -7.49 10.65
C MET A 12 14.09 -8.10 10.36
N GLY A 13 14.94 -8.27 11.38
CA GLY A 13 16.30 -8.79 11.23
C GLY A 13 16.42 -10.32 11.30
N ALA A 14 16.53 -10.96 10.13
CA ALA A 14 17.51 -12.01 9.77
C ALA A 14 17.04 -12.73 8.49
N LEU A 15 17.57 -12.31 7.35
CA LEU A 15 17.31 -12.92 6.05
C LEU A 15 17.91 -14.34 5.99
N SER A 16 17.04 -15.35 5.93
CA SER A 16 17.45 -16.67 5.45
C SER A 16 17.92 -16.54 4.00
N VAL A 17 18.94 -17.30 3.60
CA VAL A 17 19.26 -17.50 2.19
C VAL A 17 17.99 -18.02 1.54
N ASP A 18 17.51 -17.32 0.53
CA ASP A 18 16.30 -17.68 -0.18
C ASP A 18 16.64 -18.93 -1.02
N ASP A 19 16.12 -20.11 -0.64
CA ASP A 19 16.45 -21.40 -1.28
C ASP A 19 16.29 -21.36 -2.81
N HIS A 20 15.43 -20.46 -3.30
CA HIS A 20 15.20 -20.24 -4.73
C HIS A 20 16.39 -19.58 -5.48
N TRP A 21 17.28 -18.84 -4.83
CA TRP A 21 18.48 -18.28 -5.49
C TRP A 21 19.49 -19.36 -5.88
N ILE A 22 19.54 -20.42 -5.08
CA ILE A 22 20.34 -21.60 -5.36
C ILE A 22 19.77 -22.35 -6.56
N GLU A 23 18.44 -22.52 -6.62
CA GLU A 23 17.74 -23.11 -7.78
C GLU A 23 18.01 -22.34 -9.08
N LEU A 24 18.13 -21.01 -8.99
CA LEU A 24 18.40 -20.13 -10.13
C LEU A 24 19.88 -20.08 -10.55
N GLY A 25 20.78 -20.73 -9.81
CA GLY A 25 22.21 -20.72 -10.10
C GLY A 25 22.79 -19.30 -10.12
N LEU A 26 22.35 -18.44 -9.19
CA LEU A 26 22.88 -17.08 -9.05
C LEU A 26 24.25 -17.14 -8.37
N ASP A 27 25.22 -16.42 -8.92
CA ASP A 27 26.55 -16.32 -8.32
C ASP A 27 26.55 -15.45 -7.05
N ASP A 28 27.63 -15.53 -6.27
CA ASP A 28 27.78 -14.82 -5.00
C ASP A 28 27.70 -13.30 -5.16
N TYR A 29 28.12 -12.77 -6.32
CA TYR A 29 28.05 -11.34 -6.60
C TYR A 29 26.60 -10.87 -6.72
N ILE A 30 25.79 -11.56 -7.55
CA ILE A 30 24.36 -11.26 -7.72
C ILE A 30 23.63 -11.42 -6.39
N GLN A 31 23.86 -12.51 -5.65
CA GLN A 31 23.23 -12.73 -4.35
C GLN A 31 23.55 -11.61 -3.35
N THR A 32 24.78 -11.10 -3.37
CA THR A 32 25.20 -9.97 -2.53
C THR A 32 24.45 -8.69 -2.92
N GLN A 33 24.28 -8.41 -4.22
CA GLN A 33 23.51 -7.26 -4.68
C GLN A 33 22.02 -7.38 -4.33
N LEU A 34 21.41 -8.56 -4.47
CA LEU A 34 20.02 -8.78 -4.09
C LEU A 34 19.79 -8.56 -2.58
N LYS A 35 20.72 -9.02 -1.74
CA LYS A 35 20.70 -8.72 -0.29
C LYS A 35 20.82 -7.22 -0.01
N LYS A 36 21.69 -6.52 -0.73
CA LYS A 36 21.84 -5.07 -0.61
C LYS A 36 20.54 -4.36 -0.95
N ILE A 37 19.87 -4.74 -2.04
CA ILE A 37 18.56 -4.16 -2.40
C ILE A 37 17.53 -4.42 -1.30
N LYS A 38 17.43 -5.66 -0.78
CA LYS A 38 16.49 -6.00 0.29
C LYS A 38 16.71 -5.19 1.57
N ASN A 39 17.95 -4.80 1.88
CA ASN A 39 18.28 -4.13 3.14
C ASN A 39 18.33 -2.60 3.04
N ASP A 40 18.85 -2.07 1.92
CA ASP A 40 19.18 -0.65 1.80
C ASP A 40 18.16 0.13 0.96
N PHE A 41 17.26 -0.54 0.26
CA PHE A 41 16.30 0.04 -0.67
C PHE A 41 14.87 -0.40 -0.34
N GLU A 42 13.89 0.31 -0.90
CA GLU A 42 12.47 0.02 -0.70
C GLU A 42 11.95 -0.56 -2.00
N SER A 43 11.96 -1.88 -2.11
CA SER A 43 11.32 -2.64 -3.18
C SER A 43 10.21 -3.51 -2.60
N VAL A 44 9.26 -3.98 -3.42
CA VAL A 44 8.23 -4.92 -2.92
C VAL A 44 8.84 -6.19 -2.29
N PHE A 45 10.06 -6.56 -2.70
CA PHE A 45 10.79 -7.72 -2.19
C PHE A 45 11.56 -7.46 -0.89
N SER A 46 11.73 -6.18 -0.51
CA SER A 46 12.30 -5.80 0.79
C SER A 46 11.27 -5.84 1.93
N TRP A 47 9.99 -6.07 1.62
CA TRP A 47 8.90 -5.92 2.60
C TRP A 47 8.41 -7.24 3.18
N ASP A 48 8.99 -8.37 2.76
CA ASP A 48 8.66 -9.71 3.26
C ASP A 48 7.14 -9.94 3.34
N ILE A 49 6.39 -9.58 2.29
CA ILE A 49 4.92 -9.47 2.31
C ILE A 49 4.28 -10.77 2.79
N HIS A 50 4.53 -11.89 2.09
CA HIS A 50 3.92 -13.19 2.43
C HIS A 50 4.31 -13.68 3.82
N LYS A 51 5.58 -13.51 4.21
CA LYS A 51 6.10 -13.94 5.52
C LYS A 51 5.45 -13.15 6.65
N SER A 52 5.38 -11.83 6.50
CA SER A 52 4.85 -10.92 7.52
C SER A 52 3.33 -11.04 7.66
N SER A 53 2.62 -11.23 6.56
CA SER A 53 1.16 -11.40 6.59
C SER A 53 0.73 -12.86 6.86
N GLU A 54 1.67 -13.80 6.99
CA GLU A 54 1.42 -15.25 7.04
C GLU A 54 0.43 -15.70 5.96
N PHE A 55 0.59 -15.16 4.76
CA PHE A 55 -0.36 -15.38 3.68
C PHE A 55 -0.27 -16.83 3.19
N ASN A 56 -1.43 -17.49 3.12
CA ASN A 56 -1.51 -18.84 2.57
C ASN A 56 -1.45 -18.77 1.04
N GLN A 57 -0.33 -19.20 0.46
CA GLN A 57 -0.12 -19.24 -0.99
C GLN A 57 -1.18 -20.06 -1.76
N ASN A 58 -1.94 -20.95 -1.11
CA ASN A 58 -3.07 -21.60 -1.78
C ASN A 58 -4.23 -20.65 -2.13
N LEU A 59 -4.27 -19.45 -1.52
CA LEU A 59 -5.19 -18.37 -1.85
C LEU A 59 -4.66 -17.45 -2.98
N TYR A 60 -3.50 -17.78 -3.56
CA TYR A 60 -2.80 -17.00 -4.58
C TYR A 60 -3.63 -16.70 -5.84
N LEU A 61 -4.36 -17.69 -6.36
CA LEU A 61 -5.19 -17.49 -7.55
C LEU A 61 -6.28 -16.44 -7.27
N ASN A 62 -6.85 -16.48 -6.06
CA ASN A 62 -7.90 -15.54 -5.66
C ASN A 62 -7.38 -14.09 -5.56
N ILE A 63 -6.16 -13.86 -5.02
CA ILE A 63 -5.63 -12.50 -4.93
C ILE A 63 -5.27 -11.93 -6.31
N THR A 64 -4.66 -12.73 -7.19
CA THR A 64 -4.26 -12.27 -8.53
C THR A 64 -5.48 -11.97 -9.40
N ASP A 65 -6.46 -12.87 -9.43
CA ASP A 65 -7.69 -12.69 -10.23
C ASP A 65 -8.46 -11.45 -9.76
N ARG A 66 -8.65 -11.29 -8.45
CA ARG A 66 -9.30 -10.10 -7.85
C ARG A 66 -8.58 -8.80 -8.21
N ILE A 67 -7.25 -8.80 -8.17
CA ILE A 67 -6.46 -7.62 -8.48
C ILE A 67 -6.50 -7.29 -9.98
N GLN A 68 -6.49 -8.30 -10.85
CA GLN A 68 -6.61 -8.11 -12.30
C GLN A 68 -7.99 -7.59 -12.71
N GLU A 69 -9.07 -8.07 -12.07
CA GLU A 69 -10.42 -7.50 -12.23
C GLU A 69 -10.44 -6.02 -11.82
N ASN A 70 -9.85 -5.69 -10.66
CA ASN A 70 -9.74 -4.30 -10.20
C ASN A 70 -8.93 -3.43 -11.17
N LEU A 71 -7.80 -3.93 -11.68
CA LEU A 71 -6.99 -3.21 -12.65
C LEU A 71 -7.75 -2.95 -13.96
N SER A 72 -8.54 -3.91 -14.43
CA SER A 72 -9.32 -3.77 -15.66
C SER A 72 -10.36 -2.65 -15.54
N MET A 73 -11.07 -2.56 -14.40
CA MET A 73 -12.02 -1.47 -14.15
C MET A 73 -11.37 -0.08 -14.12
N ILE A 74 -10.12 0.02 -13.65
CA ILE A 74 -9.40 1.31 -13.57
C ILE A 74 -8.98 1.79 -14.97
N ILE A 75 -8.52 0.88 -15.81
CA ILE A 75 -8.01 1.21 -17.16
C ILE A 75 -9.12 1.85 -18.01
N ASP A 76 -10.37 1.41 -17.84
CA ASP A 76 -11.51 1.94 -18.59
C ASP A 76 -11.94 3.36 -18.14
N GLU A 77 -11.49 3.84 -16.96
CA GLU A 77 -12.00 5.07 -16.33
C GLU A 77 -10.98 6.23 -16.28
N ILE A 78 -9.71 6.00 -16.59
CA ILE A 78 -8.62 6.97 -16.31
C ILE A 78 -7.83 7.30 -17.58
N ASP A 79 -7.38 8.55 -17.69
CA ASP A 79 -6.41 8.96 -18.73
C ASP A 79 -5.16 8.08 -18.64
N GLU A 80 -4.85 7.38 -19.72
CA GLU A 80 -3.73 6.45 -19.81
C GLU A 80 -2.38 7.10 -19.49
N ASN A 81 -2.27 8.44 -19.56
CA ASN A 81 -1.06 9.21 -19.31
C ASN A 81 -0.97 9.82 -17.90
N GLU A 82 -2.01 9.73 -17.08
CA GLU A 82 -2.02 10.26 -15.71
C GLU A 82 -1.63 9.19 -14.69
N PHE A 83 -0.73 9.54 -13.77
CA PHE A 83 -0.37 8.66 -12.67
C PHE A 83 -1.58 8.41 -11.76
N ASN A 84 -1.91 7.13 -11.58
CA ASN A 84 -2.91 6.70 -10.63
C ASN A 84 -2.30 5.86 -9.51
N PHE A 85 -2.39 6.36 -8.27
CA PHE A 85 -1.87 5.68 -7.09
C PHE A 85 -2.48 4.28 -6.87
N TYR A 86 -3.78 4.11 -7.16
CA TYR A 86 -4.48 2.83 -6.99
C TYR A 86 -3.99 1.79 -8.01
N ARG A 87 -3.86 2.18 -9.29
CA ARG A 87 -3.22 1.37 -10.34
C ARG A 87 -1.80 0.98 -9.96
N PHE A 88 -0.99 1.95 -9.50
CA PHE A 88 0.43 1.73 -9.19
C PHE A 88 0.64 0.61 -8.17
N TYR A 89 0.02 0.68 -6.99
CA TYR A 89 0.27 -0.33 -5.97
C TYR A 89 -0.34 -1.69 -6.33
N LEU A 90 -1.45 -1.74 -7.09
CA LEU A 90 -2.03 -2.99 -7.56
C LEU A 90 -1.12 -3.69 -8.57
N GLN A 91 -0.51 -2.94 -9.50
CA GLN A 91 0.48 -3.51 -10.42
C GLN A 91 1.72 -4.01 -9.67
N LEU A 92 2.16 -3.30 -8.62
CA LEU A 92 3.24 -3.78 -7.75
C LEU A 92 2.92 -5.13 -7.07
N ILE A 93 1.66 -5.35 -6.69
CA ILE A 93 1.24 -6.66 -6.15
C ILE A 93 1.34 -7.73 -7.24
N VAL A 94 0.82 -7.49 -8.44
CA VAL A 94 0.92 -8.45 -9.56
C VAL A 94 2.38 -8.83 -9.82
N ILE A 95 3.28 -7.84 -9.84
CA ILE A 95 4.73 -8.04 -10.02
C ILE A 95 5.32 -8.92 -8.92
N HIS A 96 4.96 -8.66 -7.65
CA HIS A 96 5.39 -9.46 -6.51
C HIS A 96 4.88 -10.91 -6.57
N GLU A 97 3.61 -11.08 -6.90
CA GLU A 97 2.95 -12.38 -7.02
C GLU A 97 3.52 -13.20 -8.19
N ASP A 98 3.75 -12.57 -9.35
CA ASP A 98 4.41 -13.19 -10.49
C ASP A 98 5.81 -13.69 -10.14
N TYR A 99 6.61 -12.85 -9.47
CA TYR A 99 7.95 -13.24 -9.03
C TYR A 99 7.89 -14.43 -8.07
N THR A 100 7.00 -14.39 -7.07
CA THR A 100 6.87 -15.45 -6.06
C THR A 100 6.42 -16.77 -6.69
N SER A 101 5.65 -16.70 -7.78
CA SER A 101 5.24 -17.85 -8.60
C SER A 101 6.29 -18.30 -9.61
N LYS A 102 7.53 -17.81 -9.51
CA LYS A 102 8.64 -18.10 -10.43
C LYS A 102 8.37 -17.65 -11.88
N ARG A 103 7.38 -16.78 -12.10
CA ARG A 103 7.09 -16.10 -13.39
C ARG A 103 7.94 -14.83 -13.51
N TYR A 104 9.25 -15.01 -13.44
CA TYR A 104 10.20 -13.89 -13.33
C TYR A 104 10.19 -12.97 -14.55
N LYS A 105 9.96 -13.52 -15.75
CA LYS A 105 9.92 -12.74 -17.00
C LYS A 105 8.67 -11.87 -17.06
N GLU A 106 7.53 -12.40 -16.66
CA GLU A 106 6.27 -11.68 -16.56
C GLU A 106 6.36 -10.56 -15.53
N SER A 107 6.92 -10.87 -14.35
CA SER A 107 7.24 -9.88 -13.31
C SER A 107 8.15 -8.76 -13.84
N TYR A 108 9.20 -9.11 -14.60
CA TYR A 108 10.11 -8.15 -15.23
C TYR A 108 9.41 -7.25 -16.25
N VAL A 109 8.64 -7.82 -17.18
CA VAL A 109 7.88 -7.03 -18.18
C VAL A 109 6.88 -6.10 -17.48
N GLY A 110 6.23 -6.57 -16.43
CA GLY A 110 5.31 -5.77 -15.62
C GLY A 110 5.99 -4.55 -15.00
N ILE A 111 7.11 -4.74 -14.31
CA ILE A 111 7.82 -3.63 -13.67
C ILE A 111 8.48 -2.69 -14.68
N GLU A 112 9.02 -3.20 -15.78
CA GLU A 112 9.61 -2.38 -16.84
C GLU A 112 8.55 -1.46 -17.47
N THR A 113 7.33 -1.97 -17.63
CA THR A 113 6.18 -1.17 -18.09
C THR A 113 5.87 -0.02 -17.13
N ILE A 114 5.88 -0.27 -15.82
CA ILE A 114 5.67 0.78 -14.81
C ILE A 114 6.79 1.83 -14.88
N VAL A 115 8.06 1.39 -14.93
CA VAL A 115 9.21 2.30 -14.97
C VAL A 115 9.12 3.21 -16.20
N LYS A 116 8.91 2.64 -17.40
CA LYS A 116 8.74 3.42 -18.65
C LYS A 116 7.54 4.38 -18.57
N PHE A 117 6.42 3.93 -18.03
CA PHE A 117 5.25 4.78 -17.86
C PHE A 117 5.55 6.00 -16.97
N MET A 118 6.27 5.79 -15.88
CA MET A 118 6.58 6.85 -14.92
C MET A 118 7.55 7.90 -15.46
N GLU A 119 8.35 7.59 -16.48
CA GLU A 119 9.19 8.56 -17.18
C GLU A 119 8.38 9.61 -17.95
N THR A 120 7.15 9.25 -18.38
CA THR A 120 6.33 10.10 -19.26
C THR A 120 5.02 10.55 -18.64
N CYS A 121 4.57 9.93 -17.55
CA CYS A 121 3.27 10.23 -16.98
C CYS A 121 3.24 11.60 -16.28
N THR A 122 2.02 12.12 -16.13
CA THR A 122 1.78 13.35 -15.37
C THR A 122 1.27 13.03 -13.97
N PHE A 123 1.72 13.79 -12.98
CA PHE A 123 1.29 13.63 -11.59
C PHE A 123 0.33 14.76 -11.22
N ASP A 124 -0.83 14.40 -10.65
CA ASP A 124 -1.70 15.37 -9.99
C ASP A 124 -1.00 16.03 -8.79
N GLU A 125 -1.53 17.16 -8.32
CA GLU A 125 -0.91 17.92 -7.21
C GLU A 125 -0.70 17.08 -5.94
N SER A 126 -1.58 16.09 -5.66
CA SER A 126 -1.44 15.27 -4.45
C SER A 126 -0.32 14.25 -4.51
N ASN A 127 -0.05 13.73 -5.70
CA ASN A 127 0.96 12.71 -5.92
C ASN A 127 2.31 13.30 -6.31
N LYS A 128 2.32 14.52 -6.85
CA LYS A 128 3.53 15.21 -7.30
C LYS A 128 4.58 15.35 -6.20
N GLN A 129 4.19 15.54 -4.95
CA GLN A 129 5.14 15.61 -3.83
C GLN A 129 5.82 14.26 -3.50
N ASN A 130 5.21 13.14 -3.90
CA ASN A 130 5.66 11.79 -3.60
C ASN A 130 6.28 11.07 -4.80
N PHE A 131 6.43 11.75 -5.95
CA PHE A 131 6.85 11.11 -7.21
C PHE A 131 8.21 10.39 -7.09
N ASN A 132 9.17 10.97 -6.35
CA ASN A 132 10.48 10.36 -6.10
C ASN A 132 10.38 9.01 -5.38
N VAL A 133 9.42 8.87 -4.46
CA VAL A 133 9.20 7.63 -3.73
C VAL A 133 8.64 6.56 -4.67
N TYR A 134 7.70 6.93 -5.54
CA TYR A 134 7.15 5.98 -6.51
C TYR A 134 8.21 5.52 -7.52
N HIS A 135 9.04 6.46 -8.01
CA HIS A 135 10.23 6.17 -8.83
C HIS A 135 11.19 5.22 -8.14
N HIS A 136 11.55 5.51 -6.90
CA HIS A 136 12.42 4.65 -6.12
C HIS A 136 11.87 3.23 -5.98
N ILE A 137 10.60 3.08 -5.60
CA ILE A 137 9.98 1.75 -5.43
C ILE A 137 9.99 0.98 -6.74
N ALA A 138 9.64 1.63 -7.85
CA ALA A 138 9.62 0.98 -9.16
C ALA A 138 11.03 0.58 -9.62
N GLN A 139 12.01 1.48 -9.50
CA GLN A 139 13.39 1.24 -9.92
C GLN A 139 14.09 0.19 -9.07
N ALA A 140 13.94 0.24 -7.74
CA ALA A 140 14.51 -0.76 -6.83
C ALA A 140 13.89 -2.15 -7.07
N THR A 141 12.57 -2.20 -7.34
CA THR A 141 11.87 -3.43 -7.72
C THR A 141 12.37 -3.96 -9.07
N ASN A 142 12.55 -3.09 -10.06
CA ASN A 142 13.07 -3.45 -11.37
C ASN A 142 14.49 -4.01 -11.26
N ALA A 143 15.39 -3.30 -10.56
CA ALA A 143 16.76 -3.74 -10.33
C ALA A 143 16.84 -5.13 -9.69
N TYR A 144 15.99 -5.40 -8.71
CA TYR A 144 15.93 -6.70 -8.06
C TYR A 144 15.57 -7.83 -9.05
N ILE A 145 14.56 -7.62 -9.90
CA ILE A 145 14.13 -8.63 -10.88
C ILE A 145 15.16 -8.78 -12.01
N SER A 146 15.73 -7.67 -12.52
CA SER A 146 16.77 -7.68 -13.55
C SER A 146 17.99 -8.49 -13.12
N LEU A 147 18.47 -8.28 -11.89
CA LEU A 147 19.58 -9.04 -11.31
C LEU A 147 19.26 -10.52 -11.22
N THR A 148 18.04 -10.86 -10.79
CA THR A 148 17.56 -12.25 -10.72
C THR A 148 17.58 -12.92 -12.10
N LEU A 149 17.25 -12.17 -13.15
CA LEU A 149 17.26 -12.65 -14.54
C LEU A 149 18.63 -12.54 -15.23
N LYS A 150 19.68 -12.07 -14.54
CA LYS A 150 21.01 -11.80 -15.11
C LYS A 150 20.96 -10.85 -16.31
N ILE A 151 19.98 -9.94 -16.32
CA ILE A 151 19.90 -8.86 -17.29
C ILE A 151 20.89 -7.78 -16.84
N ASP A 152 21.66 -7.25 -17.79
CA ASP A 152 22.66 -6.23 -17.52
C ASP A 152 22.03 -5.05 -16.75
N SER A 153 22.53 -4.84 -15.55
CA SER A 153 21.90 -4.00 -14.52
C SER A 153 22.93 -3.25 -13.68
N GLU A 154 24.20 -3.20 -14.13
CA GLU A 154 25.32 -2.59 -13.40
C GLU A 154 25.05 -1.14 -12.96
N ASN A 155 24.08 -0.47 -13.59
CA ASN A 155 23.72 0.93 -13.33
C ASN A 155 22.29 1.16 -12.80
N LEU A 156 21.46 0.12 -12.59
CA LEU A 156 20.04 0.33 -12.26
C LEU A 156 19.80 0.99 -10.89
N LEU A 157 20.78 0.96 -9.99
CA LEU A 157 20.68 1.56 -8.65
C LEU A 157 21.50 2.85 -8.48
N ASN A 158 22.27 3.28 -9.47
CA ASN A 158 23.18 4.42 -9.32
C ASN A 158 22.44 5.72 -9.00
N ASP A 159 21.24 5.87 -9.56
CA ASP A 159 20.38 7.04 -9.35
C ASP A 159 19.28 6.79 -8.31
N VAL A 160 19.24 5.60 -7.69
CA VAL A 160 18.24 5.23 -6.70
C VAL A 160 18.74 5.62 -5.31
N LYS A 161 17.93 6.42 -4.61
CA LYS A 161 18.26 6.95 -3.28
C LYS A 161 18.16 5.85 -2.21
N PRO A 162 19.21 5.55 -1.41
CA PRO A 162 19.09 4.57 -0.33
C PRO A 162 18.04 4.96 0.72
N ALA A 163 17.34 3.97 1.27
CA ALA A 163 16.20 4.16 2.16
C ALA A 163 16.54 4.95 3.43
N LYS A 164 17.73 4.76 3.97
CA LYS A 164 18.26 5.50 5.13
C LYS A 164 18.32 7.02 4.93
N ASN A 165 18.36 7.48 3.68
CA ASN A 165 18.45 8.90 3.33
C ASN A 165 17.07 9.55 3.13
N PHE A 166 15.96 8.81 3.30
CA PHE A 166 14.63 9.38 3.16
C PHE A 166 14.30 10.37 4.28
N ASN A 167 13.68 11.48 3.90
CA ASN A 167 13.07 12.42 4.82
C ASN A 167 11.71 11.87 5.32
N ASP A 168 11.08 12.55 6.27
CA ASP A 168 9.87 12.04 6.90
C ASP A 168 8.66 12.00 5.95
N THR A 169 8.56 12.93 5.00
CA THR A 169 7.54 12.90 3.95
C THR A 169 7.70 11.66 3.05
N GLU A 170 8.93 11.36 2.63
CA GLU A 170 9.24 10.18 1.81
C GLU A 170 8.95 8.89 2.58
N LYS A 171 9.37 8.81 3.85
CA LYS A 171 9.06 7.67 4.74
C LYS A 171 7.56 7.48 4.94
N ALA A 172 6.79 8.57 5.09
CA ALA A 172 5.35 8.51 5.21
C ALA A 172 4.71 7.94 3.93
N ALA A 173 5.18 8.36 2.76
CA ALA A 173 4.70 7.83 1.48
C ALA A 173 4.99 6.34 1.29
N ILE A 174 6.18 5.89 1.70
CA ILE A 174 6.53 4.45 1.71
C ILE A 174 5.59 3.68 2.62
N CYS A 175 5.37 4.17 3.85
CA CYS A 175 4.45 3.53 4.80
C CYS A 175 3.04 3.41 4.20
N ALA A 176 2.57 4.45 3.51
CA ALA A 176 1.26 4.43 2.88
C ALA A 176 1.15 3.48 1.69
N VAL A 177 2.18 3.39 0.83
CA VAL A 177 2.23 2.39 -0.26
C VAL A 177 2.20 0.98 0.32
N LYS A 178 3.08 0.71 1.30
CA LYS A 178 3.12 -0.57 2.02
C LYS A 178 1.75 -0.91 2.61
N ALA A 179 1.10 0.05 3.27
CA ALA A 179 -0.21 -0.17 3.87
C ALA A 179 -1.26 -0.59 2.82
N ARG A 180 -1.31 0.08 1.67
CA ARG A 180 -2.24 -0.32 0.59
C ARG A 180 -2.00 -1.73 0.10
N ILE A 181 -0.73 -2.14 0.04
CA ILE A 181 -0.35 -3.48 -0.39
C ILE A 181 -0.73 -4.51 0.68
N PHE A 182 -0.34 -4.31 1.94
CA PHE A 182 -0.65 -5.24 3.02
C PHE A 182 -2.17 -5.42 3.27
N MET A 183 -2.99 -4.40 3.00
CA MET A 183 -4.46 -4.53 3.04
C MET A 183 -5.02 -5.60 2.09
N GLU A 184 -4.29 -5.96 1.03
CA GLU A 184 -4.72 -7.01 0.09
C GLU A 184 -4.42 -8.43 0.60
N TYR A 185 -3.66 -8.56 1.71
CA TYR A 185 -3.24 -9.81 2.34
C TYR A 185 -3.86 -10.00 3.75
N PRO A 186 -5.20 -10.07 3.87
CA PRO A 186 -5.88 -10.23 5.14
C PRO A 186 -5.65 -11.63 5.76
N PRO A 187 -5.88 -11.80 7.08
CA PRO A 187 -6.25 -10.75 8.04
C PRO A 187 -5.02 -10.04 8.65
N LYS A 188 -3.86 -10.70 8.75
CA LYS A 188 -2.67 -10.10 9.40
C LYS A 188 -2.13 -8.89 8.65
N GLY A 189 -2.21 -8.88 7.32
CA GLY A 189 -1.86 -7.72 6.51
C GLY A 189 -2.70 -6.49 6.85
N ASN A 190 -3.96 -6.63 7.28
CA ASN A 190 -4.79 -5.49 7.69
C ASN A 190 -4.26 -4.82 8.96
N ASN A 191 -3.79 -5.62 9.93
CA ASN A 191 -3.19 -5.09 11.16
C ASN A 191 -1.87 -4.36 10.85
N ILE A 192 -1.01 -4.96 10.02
CA ILE A 192 0.24 -4.34 9.57
C ILE A 192 -0.04 -3.03 8.82
N ALA A 193 -1.04 -3.03 7.93
CA ALA A 193 -1.45 -1.85 7.20
C ALA A 193 -1.92 -0.74 8.13
N LEU A 194 -2.66 -1.08 9.20
CA LEU A 194 -3.09 -0.10 10.19
C LEU A 194 -1.89 0.58 10.87
N GLU A 195 -0.94 -0.21 11.39
CA GLU A 195 0.28 0.30 12.03
C GLU A 195 1.08 1.20 11.07
N LEU A 196 1.22 0.78 9.80
CA LEU A 196 1.91 1.57 8.78
C LEU A 196 1.19 2.91 8.50
N THR A 197 -0.14 2.92 8.45
CA THR A 197 -0.89 4.17 8.24
C THR A 197 -0.80 5.13 9.44
N GLU A 198 -0.79 4.60 10.67
CA GLU A 198 -0.56 5.41 11.88
C GLU A 198 0.84 6.02 11.86
N ARG A 199 1.85 5.25 11.46
CA ARG A 199 3.22 5.76 11.25
C ARG A 199 3.30 6.81 10.16
N ALA A 200 2.61 6.61 9.02
CA ALA A 200 2.58 7.58 7.94
C ALA A 200 2.02 8.93 8.41
N LEU A 201 0.91 8.91 9.16
CA LEU A 201 0.29 10.10 9.73
C LEU A 201 1.16 10.79 10.78
N ALA A 202 1.90 10.03 11.59
CA ALA A 202 2.82 10.55 12.58
C ALA A 202 4.05 11.24 11.95
N LEU A 203 4.56 10.71 10.84
CA LEU A 203 5.69 11.26 10.11
C LEU A 203 5.32 12.50 9.30
N HIS A 204 4.22 12.43 8.56
CA HIS A 204 3.76 13.54 7.73
C HIS A 204 2.26 13.46 7.48
N TYR A 205 1.50 14.34 8.13
CA TYR A 205 0.04 14.33 8.03
C TYR A 205 -0.45 14.83 6.67
N LEU A 206 -1.07 13.94 5.88
CA LEU A 206 -1.76 14.28 4.63
C LEU A 206 -3.17 13.69 4.59
N PRO A 207 -4.16 14.40 4.01
CA PRO A 207 -5.51 13.88 3.81
C PRO A 207 -5.54 12.53 3.06
N GLU A 208 -4.63 12.34 2.11
CA GLU A 208 -4.45 11.09 1.38
C GLU A 208 -4.10 9.92 2.30
N TRP A 209 -3.18 10.11 3.25
CA TRP A 209 -2.81 9.07 4.21
C TRP A 209 -3.93 8.79 5.22
N LEU A 210 -4.66 9.85 5.62
CA LEU A 210 -5.80 9.72 6.51
C LEU A 210 -6.92 8.86 5.89
N LEU A 211 -7.12 8.97 4.58
CA LEU A 211 -8.05 8.11 3.85
C LEU A 211 -7.63 6.64 3.90
N ILE A 212 -6.33 6.34 3.77
CA ILE A 212 -5.83 4.97 3.85
C ILE A 212 -6.00 4.43 5.28
N TRP A 213 -5.67 5.25 6.29
CA TRP A 213 -5.87 4.92 7.69
C TRP A 213 -7.34 4.60 8.02
N LEU A 214 -8.29 5.41 7.55
CA LEU A 214 -9.73 5.15 7.72
C LEU A 214 -10.14 3.81 7.13
N LYS A 215 -9.61 3.45 5.95
CA LYS A 215 -9.87 2.14 5.33
C LYS A 215 -9.28 1.00 6.15
N ALA A 216 -8.03 1.13 6.62
CA ALA A 216 -7.37 0.11 7.43
C ALA A 216 -8.10 -0.10 8.77
N LYS A 217 -8.44 0.98 9.49
CA LYS A 217 -9.23 0.94 10.73
C LYS A 217 -10.55 0.22 10.54
N LYS A 218 -11.30 0.57 9.49
CA LYS A 218 -12.58 -0.08 9.17
C LYS A 218 -12.42 -1.58 8.99
N VAL A 219 -11.46 -2.03 8.19
CA VAL A 219 -11.26 -3.45 7.91
C VAL A 219 -10.86 -4.19 9.18
N VAL A 220 -9.90 -3.69 9.96
CA VAL A 220 -9.49 -4.29 11.24
C VAL A 220 -10.66 -4.37 12.23
N ARG A 221 -11.49 -3.32 12.29
CA ARG A 221 -12.70 -3.33 13.14
C ARG A 221 -13.69 -4.41 12.68
N HIS A 222 -13.91 -4.55 11.37
CA HIS A 222 -14.86 -5.53 10.82
C HIS A 222 -14.38 -6.96 10.98
N ASP A 223 -13.07 -7.22 10.87
CA ASP A 223 -12.49 -8.54 11.08
C ASP A 223 -12.74 -9.04 12.51
N ASN A 224 -12.73 -8.13 13.49
CA ASN A 224 -12.95 -8.46 14.90
C ASN A 224 -14.43 -8.45 15.29
N ALA A 225 -15.20 -7.47 14.81
CA ALA A 225 -16.60 -7.27 15.18
C ALA A 225 -17.35 -6.38 14.15
N PRO A 226 -18.04 -6.99 13.15
CA PRO A 226 -18.67 -6.30 12.03
C PRO A 226 -19.69 -5.20 12.38
N TYR A 227 -20.32 -5.28 13.55
CA TYR A 227 -21.34 -4.33 14.02
C TYR A 227 -20.82 -3.39 15.12
N THR A 228 -19.51 -3.22 15.22
CA THR A 228 -18.91 -2.21 16.12
C THR A 228 -19.06 -0.84 15.51
N ILE A 229 -19.55 0.13 16.29
CA ILE A 229 -19.69 1.53 15.84
C ILE A 229 -18.28 2.10 15.58
N PRO A 230 -18.06 2.89 14.51
CA PRO A 230 -16.81 3.60 14.31
C PRO A 230 -16.44 4.47 15.53
N GLY A 231 -15.16 4.51 15.88
CA GLY A 231 -14.68 5.30 17.01
C GLY A 231 -14.71 6.81 16.75
N ASP A 232 -14.62 7.62 17.81
CA ASP A 232 -14.58 9.09 17.70
C ASP A 232 -13.43 9.58 16.82
N GLU A 233 -12.28 8.88 16.83
CA GLU A 233 -11.15 9.17 15.95
C GLU A 233 -11.50 9.01 14.47
N GLU A 234 -12.24 7.96 14.10
CA GLU A 234 -12.70 7.72 12.72
C GLU A 234 -13.70 8.81 12.31
N ILE A 235 -14.66 9.15 13.19
CA ILE A 235 -15.66 10.20 12.93
C ILE A 235 -14.99 11.57 12.75
N ASN A 236 -14.03 11.92 13.61
CA ASN A 236 -13.29 13.18 13.51
C ASN A 236 -12.45 13.25 12.23
N ALA A 237 -11.81 12.15 11.83
CA ALA A 237 -11.07 12.07 10.57
C ALA A 237 -11.99 12.23 9.36
N ALA A 238 -13.16 11.60 9.35
CA ALA A 238 -14.15 11.78 8.29
C ALA A 238 -14.69 13.21 8.23
N LEU A 239 -14.91 13.86 9.38
CA LEU A 239 -15.28 15.28 9.44
C LEU A 239 -14.18 16.18 8.89
N TYR A 240 -12.91 15.88 9.18
CA TYR A 240 -11.79 16.60 8.61
C TYR A 240 -11.77 16.48 7.08
N LEU A 241 -11.90 15.26 6.53
CA LEU A 241 -11.99 15.02 5.09
C LEU A 241 -13.20 15.72 4.44
N TYR A 242 -14.34 15.72 5.12
CA TYR A 242 -15.52 16.46 4.67
C TYR A 242 -15.32 17.98 4.70
N LYS A 243 -14.54 18.52 5.64
CA LYS A 243 -14.29 19.97 5.72
C LYS A 243 -13.26 20.45 4.71
N THR A 244 -12.29 19.60 4.36
CA THR A 244 -11.28 19.98 3.36
C THR A 244 -11.87 20.05 1.95
N GLN A 245 -12.87 19.22 1.61
CA GLN A 245 -13.63 19.20 0.34
C GLN A 245 -12.77 19.24 -0.94
N THR A 246 -11.48 18.95 -0.84
CA THR A 246 -10.56 19.18 -1.96
C THR A 246 -10.73 18.16 -3.07
N LYS A 247 -11.30 16.97 -2.77
CA LYS A 247 -11.45 15.87 -3.72
C LYS A 247 -12.76 15.09 -3.50
N PRO A 248 -13.46 14.69 -4.57
CA PRO A 248 -14.67 13.85 -4.47
C PRO A 248 -14.45 12.56 -3.65
N LYS A 249 -13.28 11.92 -3.77
CA LYS A 249 -12.94 10.72 -2.99
C LYS A 249 -13.00 10.93 -1.47
N PHE A 250 -12.69 12.13 -0.98
CA PHE A 250 -12.76 12.45 0.45
C PHE A 250 -14.21 12.54 0.92
N LEU A 251 -15.08 13.15 0.12
CA LEU A 251 -16.52 13.23 0.38
C LEU A 251 -17.16 11.84 0.36
N ILE A 252 -16.81 11.00 -0.62
CA ILE A 252 -17.31 9.62 -0.73
C ILE A 252 -16.97 8.82 0.52
N HIS A 253 -15.73 8.87 0.99
CA HIS A 253 -15.32 8.13 2.18
C HIS A 253 -15.94 8.67 3.46
N ALA A 254 -16.03 10.00 3.61
CA ALA A 254 -16.74 10.60 4.74
C ALA A 254 -18.22 10.14 4.74
N TYR A 255 -18.91 10.27 3.62
CA TYR A 255 -20.29 9.81 3.45
C TYR A 255 -20.46 8.34 3.84
N GLN A 256 -19.58 7.45 3.34
CA GLN A 256 -19.64 6.03 3.63
C GLN A 256 -19.48 5.73 5.13
N LEU A 257 -18.55 6.39 5.81
CA LEU A 257 -18.34 6.20 7.26
C LEU A 257 -19.56 6.68 8.06
N PHE A 258 -20.09 7.86 7.75
CA PHE A 258 -21.29 8.40 8.40
C PHE A 258 -22.51 7.49 8.17
N LYS A 259 -22.69 6.98 6.95
CA LYS A 259 -23.75 6.04 6.62
C LYS A 259 -23.62 4.73 7.40
N GLU A 260 -22.40 4.21 7.53
CA GLU A 260 -22.11 3.00 8.31
C GLU A 260 -22.42 3.21 9.79
N ALA A 261 -21.96 4.33 10.38
CA ALA A 261 -22.26 4.67 11.77
C ALA A 261 -23.77 4.76 12.03
N GLY A 262 -24.52 5.37 11.09
CA GLY A 262 -25.99 5.42 11.14
C GLY A 262 -26.62 4.03 11.11
N TYR A 263 -26.20 3.18 10.18
CA TYR A 263 -26.68 1.80 10.05
C TYR A 263 -26.42 0.97 11.30
N ILE A 264 -25.20 0.99 11.84
CA ILE A 264 -24.84 0.20 13.02
C ILE A 264 -25.61 0.69 14.26
N ASN A 265 -25.75 2.01 14.46
CA ASN A 265 -26.58 2.54 15.54
C ASN A 265 -28.04 2.11 15.41
N ASN A 266 -28.57 1.99 14.18
CA ASN A 266 -29.92 1.49 13.95
C ASN A 266 -30.06 0.02 14.37
N VAL A 267 -29.11 -0.83 13.99
CA VAL A 267 -29.05 -2.26 14.41
C VAL A 267 -29.01 -2.37 15.93
N ASN A 268 -28.24 -1.50 16.58
CA ASN A 268 -28.11 -1.45 18.04
C ASN A 268 -29.28 -0.72 18.74
N LYS A 269 -30.36 -0.39 18.01
CA LYS A 269 -31.57 0.29 18.52
C LYS A 269 -31.31 1.68 19.12
N ASN A 270 -30.18 2.31 18.78
CA ASN A 270 -29.85 3.69 19.14
C ASN A 270 -30.38 4.66 18.07
N TYR A 271 -31.69 4.80 17.99
CA TYR A 271 -32.37 5.53 16.91
C TYR A 271 -32.00 7.02 16.84
N GLY A 272 -31.72 7.66 17.98
CA GLY A 272 -31.29 9.06 18.03
C GLY A 272 -29.95 9.26 17.33
N GLN A 273 -28.95 8.43 17.65
CA GLN A 273 -27.64 8.50 17.00
C GLN A 273 -27.69 8.03 15.55
N SER A 274 -28.49 7.00 15.25
CA SER A 274 -28.75 6.54 13.89
C SER A 274 -29.21 7.71 12.99
N LYS A 275 -30.25 8.44 13.42
CA LYS A 275 -30.76 9.60 12.70
C LYS A 275 -29.70 10.68 12.53
N TYR A 276 -28.96 11.00 13.60
CA TYR A 276 -27.87 11.99 13.55
C TYR A 276 -26.85 11.66 12.46
N PHE A 277 -26.34 10.43 12.41
CA PHE A 277 -25.32 10.04 11.44
C PHE A 277 -25.88 9.95 10.02
N PHE A 278 -27.11 9.47 9.82
CA PHE A 278 -27.76 9.50 8.52
C PHE A 278 -27.96 10.92 8.00
N ASP A 279 -28.47 11.83 8.83
CA ASP A 279 -28.65 13.25 8.47
C ASP A 279 -27.33 13.89 8.04
N TYR A 280 -26.21 13.57 8.71
CA TYR A 280 -24.88 14.00 8.29
C TYR A 280 -24.45 13.38 6.96
N SER A 281 -24.67 12.08 6.75
CA SER A 281 -24.35 11.42 5.47
C SER A 281 -25.10 12.09 4.31
N TYR A 282 -26.38 12.42 4.48
CA TYR A 282 -27.16 13.13 3.46
C TYR A 282 -26.66 14.55 3.20
N LYS A 283 -26.14 15.25 4.23
CA LYS A 283 -25.52 16.57 4.04
C LYS A 283 -24.24 16.50 3.22
N ILE A 284 -23.46 15.42 3.34
CA ILE A 284 -22.22 15.22 2.57
C ILE A 284 -22.55 14.90 1.10
N ALA A 285 -23.66 14.20 0.86
CA ALA A 285 -24.07 13.77 -0.48
C ALA A 285 -24.73 14.88 -1.34
N LYS A 286 -25.11 16.01 -0.74
CA LYS A 286 -25.69 17.18 -1.43
C LYS A 286 -24.61 18.15 -1.85
#